data_AF-A0A497SND1-F1
#
_entry.id   AF-A0A497SND1-F1
#
_cell.length_a   1.000
_cell.length_b   1.000
_cell.length_c   1.000
_cell.angle_alpha   90.00
_cell.angle_beta   90.00
_cell.angle_gamma   90.00
#
_symmetry.space_group_name_H-M   'P 1'
#
loop_
_entity.id
_entity.type
_entity.pdbx_description
1 polymer ?
#
loop_
_entity_poly.entity_id
_entity_poly.type
_entity_poly.pdbx_seq_one_letter_code
_entity_poly.pdbx_strand_id
1 'polypeptide(L)'
;MGEINRKRDRLEVIYDILKLISDNNNSIKPTPLLRKSNLSSSSFTSYFNKLVDKKFVKELEDTKGRKYITLTDKGFKYIEKYKWILGFIEDFDL
;
A
#
# COMPACT_ATOMS: atom_id res chain seq x y z
N MET A 1 14.52 19.66 1.15
CA MET A 1 13.45 18.74 1.56
C MET A 1 13.58 18.58 3.07
N GLY A 2 12.79 19.32 3.87
CA GLY A 2 12.88 19.20 5.33
C GLY A 2 12.37 17.83 5.75
N GLU A 3 13.19 17.05 6.46
CA GLU A 3 12.70 15.86 7.16
C GLU A 3 11.74 16.32 8.26
N ILE A 4 10.44 16.27 7.97
CA ILE A 4 9.42 16.30 9.01
C ILE A 4 9.51 14.93 9.70
N ASN A 5 10.19 14.89 10.84
CA ASN A 5 10.27 13.71 11.71
C ASN A 5 8.93 13.49 12.44
N ARG A 6 7.84 13.37 11.67
CA ARG A 6 6.51 12.96 12.16
C ARG A 6 6.42 11.45 12.02
N LYS A 7 5.88 10.82 13.07
CA LYS A 7 5.53 9.40 13.04
C LYS A 7 4.61 9.15 11.85
N ARG A 8 4.94 8.16 10.99
CA ARG A 8 4.12 7.80 9.83
C ARG A 8 2.67 7.59 10.25
N ASP A 9 1.77 8.32 9.62
CA ASP A 9 0.34 8.18 9.89
C ASP A 9 -0.19 6.87 9.30
N ARG A 10 -1.29 6.36 9.86
CA ARG A 10 -1.96 5.17 9.38
C ARG A 10 -2.32 5.26 7.89
N LEU A 11 -2.74 6.44 7.40
CA LEU A 11 -3.12 6.62 6.00
C LEU A 11 -1.91 6.51 5.07
N GLU A 12 -0.76 7.03 5.50
CA GLU A 12 0.52 6.94 4.79
C GLU A 12 1.00 5.49 4.71
N VAL A 13 0.92 4.73 5.82
CA VAL A 13 1.31 3.30 5.82
C VAL A 13 0.45 2.50 4.84
N ILE A 14 -0.87 2.76 4.80
CA ILE A 14 -1.76 2.12 3.82
C ILE A 14 -1.36 2.52 2.40
N TYR A 15 -1.13 3.82 2.17
CA TYR A 15 -0.71 4.32 0.86
C TYR A 15 0.59 3.66 0.38
N ASP A 16 1.60 3.57 1.23
CA ASP A 16 2.89 2.94 0.92
C ASP A 16 2.74 1.48 0.47
N ILE A 17 1.94 0.68 1.19
CA ILE A 17 1.68 -0.72 0.82
C ILE A 17 0.99 -0.80 -0.54
N LEU A 18 -0.06 -0.01 -0.76
CA LEU A 18 -0.84 -0.06 -1.99
C LEU A 18 0.00 0.44 -3.19
N LYS A 19 0.76 1.51 -2.99
CA LYS A 19 1.67 2.06 -4.00
C LYS A 19 2.75 1.05 -4.37
N LEU A 20 3.33 0.35 -3.39
CA LEU A 20 4.30 -0.70 -3.64
C LEU A 20 3.76 -1.83 -4.52
N ILE A 21 2.48 -2.22 -4.35
CA ILE A 21 1.83 -3.20 -5.25
C ILE A 21 1.66 -2.61 -6.65
N SER A 22 1.14 -1.38 -6.75
CA SER A 22 0.94 -0.68 -8.02
C SER A 22 2.23 -0.57 -8.83
N ASP A 23 3.31 -0.13 -8.19
CA ASP A 23 4.62 0.13 -8.81
C ASP A 23 5.31 -1.18 -9.26
N ASN A 24 4.87 -2.35 -8.78
CA ASN A 24 5.33 -3.66 -9.24
C ASN A 24 4.34 -4.25 -10.27
N ASN A 25 3.93 -3.46 -11.27
CA ASN A 25 3.00 -3.84 -12.34
C ASN A 25 1.68 -4.45 -11.80
N ASN A 26 1.21 -3.94 -10.67
CA ASN A 26 0.03 -4.45 -9.95
C ASN A 26 0.08 -5.96 -9.64
N SER A 27 1.28 -6.54 -9.51
CA SER A 27 1.48 -7.96 -9.24
C SER A 27 2.77 -8.20 -8.48
N ILE A 28 2.64 -8.49 -7.18
CA ILE A 28 3.79 -8.73 -6.30
C ILE A 28 3.55 -9.95 -5.43
N LYS A 29 4.60 -10.75 -5.20
CA LYS A 29 4.53 -11.88 -4.28
C LYS A 29 4.45 -11.38 -2.82
N PRO A 30 3.82 -12.14 -1.91
CA PRO A 30 3.71 -11.75 -0.48
C PRO A 30 5.06 -11.47 0.20
N THR A 31 6.07 -12.33 0.00
CA THR A 31 7.37 -12.18 0.67
C THR A 31 8.13 -10.92 0.23
N PRO A 32 8.27 -10.61 -1.08
CA PRO A 32 8.80 -9.32 -1.51
C PRO A 32 7.99 -8.11 -1.02
N LEU A 33 6.66 -8.21 -0.95
CA LEU A 33 5.81 -7.12 -0.49
C LEU A 33 6.10 -6.78 0.98
N LEU A 34 6.12 -7.78 1.86
CA LEU A 34 6.50 -7.61 3.27
C LEU A 34 7.89 -6.97 3.40
N ARG A 35 8.89 -7.54 2.72
CA ARG A 35 10.28 -7.07 2.82
C ARG A 35 10.47 -5.62 2.36
N LYS A 36 9.72 -5.18 1.35
CA LYS A 36 9.79 -3.81 0.81
C LYS A 36 8.90 -2.82 1.57
N SER A 37 7.95 -3.28 2.40
CA SER A 37 6.98 -2.41 3.10
C SER A 37 7.57 -1.53 4.20
N ASN A 38 8.84 -1.75 4.59
CA ASN A 38 9.49 -1.06 5.72
C ASN A 38 8.70 -1.16 7.04
N LEU A 39 7.95 -2.26 7.22
CA LEU A 39 7.18 -2.57 8.42
C LEU A 39 7.72 -3.83 9.10
N SER A 40 7.49 -3.94 10.41
CA SER A 40 7.66 -5.22 11.10
C SER A 40 6.65 -6.25 10.57
N SER A 41 6.99 -7.54 10.63
CA SER A 41 6.12 -8.63 10.17
C SER A 41 4.73 -8.58 10.82
N SER A 42 4.65 -8.26 12.11
CA SER A 42 3.39 -8.13 12.85
C SER A 42 2.54 -6.96 12.37
N SER A 43 3.17 -5.79 12.18
CA SER A 43 2.49 -4.59 11.68
C SER A 43 1.99 -4.81 10.26
N PHE A 44 2.85 -5.33 9.38
CA PHE A 44 2.49 -5.64 8.01
C PHE A 44 1.28 -6.58 7.95
N THR A 45 1.31 -7.69 8.71
CA THR A 45 0.21 -8.66 8.74
C THR A 45 -1.11 -8.02 9.17
N SER A 46 -1.08 -7.16 10.19
CA SER A 46 -2.27 -6.43 10.66
C SER A 46 -2.84 -5.49 9.59
N TYR A 47 -1.98 -4.74 8.90
CA TYR A 47 -2.42 -3.86 7.81
C TYR A 47 -2.91 -4.66 6.61
N PHE A 48 -2.14 -5.65 6.17
CA PHE A 48 -2.44 -6.47 5.02
C PHE A 48 -3.79 -7.18 5.16
N ASN A 49 -4.04 -7.82 6.30
CA ASN A 49 -5.31 -8.50 6.56
C ASN A 49 -6.49 -7.52 6.48
N LYS A 50 -6.34 -6.29 7.00
CA LYS A 50 -7.37 -5.24 6.86
C LYS A 50 -7.57 -4.79 5.42
N LEU A 51 -6.50 -4.75 4.61
CA LEU A 51 -6.59 -4.38 3.19
C LEU A 51 -7.30 -5.46 2.38
N VAL A 52 -7.05 -6.74 2.67
CA VAL A 52 -7.75 -7.88 2.07
C VAL A 52 -9.23 -7.87 2.49
N ASP A 53 -9.51 -7.82 3.80
CA ASP A 53 -10.87 -7.79 4.36
C ASP A 53 -11.71 -6.64 3.79
N LYS A 54 -11.12 -5.44 3.71
CA LYS A 54 -11.78 -4.26 3.15
C LYS A 54 -11.72 -4.19 1.63
N LYS A 55 -11.22 -5.22 0.94
CA LYS A 55 -11.17 -5.34 -0.53
C LYS A 55 -10.38 -4.23 -1.21
N PHE A 56 -9.31 -3.72 -0.61
CA PHE A 56 -8.34 -2.84 -1.29
C PHE A 56 -7.35 -3.65 -2.13
N VAL A 57 -7.05 -4.87 -1.70
CA VAL A 57 -6.17 -5.81 -2.39
C VAL A 57 -6.85 -7.18 -2.48
N LYS A 58 -6.40 -8.01 -3.41
CA LYS A 58 -6.80 -9.41 -3.54
C LYS A 58 -5.58 -10.28 -3.79
N GLU A 59 -5.66 -11.51 -3.30
CA GLU A 59 -4.71 -12.58 -3.62
C GLU A 59 -5.18 -13.30 -4.89
N LEU A 60 -4.27 -13.50 -5.83
CA LEU A 60 -4.43 -14.33 -7.01
C LEU A 60 -3.44 -15.48 -6.94
N GLU A 61 -3.79 -16.59 -7.58
CA GLU A 61 -2.93 -17.76 -7.69
C GLU A 61 -2.73 -18.07 -9.17
N ASP A 62 -1.49 -18.34 -9.57
CA ASP A 62 -1.20 -18.79 -10.93
C ASP A 62 -1.45 -20.29 -11.11
N THR A 63 -1.35 -20.78 -12.34
CA THR A 63 -1.52 -22.20 -12.68
C THR A 63 -0.48 -23.12 -12.02
N LYS A 64 0.55 -22.57 -11.38
CA LYS A 64 1.62 -23.28 -10.67
C LYS A 64 1.52 -23.14 -9.15
N GLY A 65 0.39 -22.62 -8.64
CA GLY A 65 0.12 -22.46 -7.22
C GLY A 65 0.86 -21.29 -6.56
N ARG A 66 1.41 -20.36 -7.34
CA ARG A 66 2.15 -19.21 -6.81
C ARG A 66 1.18 -18.08 -6.53
N LYS A 67 1.25 -17.55 -5.30
CA LYS A 67 0.43 -16.44 -4.85
C LYS A 67 1.00 -15.08 -5.27
N TYR A 68 0.12 -14.21 -5.73
CA TYR A 68 0.37 -12.84 -6.12
C TYR A 68 -0.67 -11.93 -5.49
N ILE A 69 -0.26 -10.72 -5.13
CA ILE A 69 -1.12 -9.70 -4.55
C ILE A 69 -1.31 -8.63 -5.61
N THR A 70 -2.57 -8.25 -5.81
CA THR A 70 -2.97 -7.21 -6.77
C THR A 70 -3.94 -6.24 -6.11
N LEU A 71 -3.98 -5.00 -6.59
CA LEU A 71 -4.97 -4.01 -6.20
C LEU A 71 -6.33 -4.33 -6.82
N THR A 72 -7.38 -3.95 -6.10
CA THR A 72 -8.72 -3.79 -6.66
C THR A 72 -8.92 -2.34 -7.12
N ASP A 73 -10.03 -2.05 -7.79
CA ASP A 73 -10.43 -0.68 -8.14
C ASP A 73 -10.46 0.24 -6.90
N LYS A 74 -10.87 -0.32 -5.75
CA LYS A 74 -10.88 0.39 -4.47
C LYS A 74 -9.47 0.71 -3.99
N GLY A 75 -8.51 -0.19 -4.21
CA GLY A 75 -7.08 0.03 -3.97
C GLY A 75 -6.54 1.18 -4.79
N PHE A 76 -6.78 1.17 -6.10
CA PHE A 76 -6.36 2.25 -7.00
C PHE A 76 -6.96 3.60 -6.62
N LYS A 77 -8.26 3.64 -6.35
CA LYS A 77 -8.97 4.86 -5.93
C LYS A 77 -8.42 5.45 -4.62
N TYR A 78 -7.94 4.62 -3.71
CA TYR A 78 -7.28 5.11 -2.49
C TYR A 78 -5.98 5.82 -2.82
N ILE A 79 -5.13 5.23 -3.67
CA ILE A 79 -3.87 5.83 -4.10
C ILE A 79 -4.11 7.20 -4.73
N GLU A 80 -5.08 7.30 -5.64
CA GLU A 80 -5.44 8.56 -6.29
C GLU A 80 -5.87 9.64 -5.29
N LYS A 81 -6.80 9.29 -4.38
CA LYS A 81 -7.28 10.23 -3.36
C LYS A 81 -6.19 10.68 -2.41
N TYR A 82 -5.30 9.77 -2.02
CA TYR A 82 -4.19 10.12 -1.14
C TYR A 82 -3.20 11.06 -1.83
N LYS A 83 -2.91 10.85 -3.13
CA LYS A 83 -2.11 11.80 -3.93
C LYS A 83 -2.75 13.18 -3.99
N TRP A 84 -4.08 13.26 -4.12
CA TRP A 84 -4.79 14.53 -4.09
C TRP A 84 -4.64 15.26 -2.74
N ILE A 85 -4.68 14.52 -1.63
CA ILE A 85 -4.42 15.08 -0.29
C ILE A 85 -2.99 15.62 -0.20
N LEU A 86 -2.00 14.88 -0.70
CA LEU A 86 -0.60 15.34 -0.69
C LEU A 86 -0.43 16.61 -1.53
N GLY A 87 -1.01 16.66 -2.73
CA GLY A 87 -0.98 17.85 -3.57
C GLY A 87 -1.66 19.05 -2.90
N PHE A 88 -2.80 18.83 -2.24
CA PHE A 88 -3.45 19.88 -1.45
C PHE A 88 -2.55 20.39 -0.31
N ILE A 89 -1.90 19.51 0.44
CA ILE A 89 -0.98 19.92 1.52
C ILE A 89 0.17 20.76 0.96
N GLU A 90 0.74 20.35 -0.18
CA GLU A 90 1.82 21.07 -0.88
C GLU A 90 1.37 22.43 -1.40
N ASP A 91 0.19 22.51 -2.03
CA ASP A 91 -0.37 23.76 -2.59
C ASP A 91 -0.63 24.84 -1.52
N PHE A 92 -0.86 24.42 -0.27
CA PHE A 92 -1.18 25.30 0.86
C PHE A 92 -0.06 25.39 1.91
N ASP A 93 1.13 24.84 1.65
CA ASP A 93 2.29 24.82 2.57
C ASP A 93 1.97 24.28 4.00
N LEU A 94 1.15 23.22 4.10
CA LEU A 94 0.67 22.64 5.38
C LEU A 94 1.53 21.49 5.94
#